data_AF-A0A8D7B244-F1
#
_entry.id   AF-A0A8D7B244-F1
#
_cell.length_a   1.000
_cell.length_b   1.000
_cell.length_c   1.000
_cell.angle_alpha   90.00
_cell.angle_beta   90.00
_cell.angle_gamma   90.00
#
_symmetry.space_group_name_H-M   'P 1'
#
loop_
_entity.id
_entity.type
_entity.pdbx_description
1 polymer ?
#
loop_
_entity_poly.entity_id
_entity_poly.type
_entity_poly.pdbx_seq_one_letter_code
_entity_poly.pdbx_strand_id
1 'polypeptide(L)'
;MGPANYPPAIDIESTIQKPTFEGYTRQTKFKTKDFSEAWNLPSAFQQQGAMFIIPTQLGMFDEVFMRWESITKNLVSLQGFTDSQAKMEFIENLLGESKKLAWIQWRMAYPDEYQLLLANTDRARGTQNILSQLRTIFILKDPFQGSTGMQEEAYKDLERLSCNNLKHIIQFLNDYMRLASKMGRLFTSPELSEKLWSKTPEELGKRIKDAFESKYKGNTIGVIPRILFSYKYLEAECKDAAFKRALKDLSFCSEIPIPRYYNKPERKYGVRRSTTYKASPTHHMQG
;
A
#
# COMPACT_ATOMS: atom_id res chain seq x y z
N MET A 1 30.38 59.21 -57.16
CA MET A 1 30.51 57.73 -57.09
C MET A 1 31.11 57.38 -55.74
N GLY A 2 30.39 56.55 -54.97
CA GLY A 2 30.90 55.91 -53.76
C GLY A 2 30.01 54.69 -53.54
N PRO A 3 30.53 53.45 -53.62
CA PRO A 3 29.71 52.25 -53.64
C PRO A 3 29.13 51.91 -52.26
N ALA A 4 27.99 51.22 -52.29
CA ALA A 4 27.28 50.70 -51.14
C ALA A 4 28.11 49.64 -50.39
N ASN A 5 28.23 49.80 -49.06
CA ASN A 5 28.79 48.78 -48.16
C ASN A 5 27.83 47.59 -48.08
N TYR A 6 28.22 46.45 -48.65
CA TYR A 6 27.67 45.15 -48.26
C TYR A 6 28.46 44.61 -47.06
N PRO A 7 27.81 44.01 -46.06
CA PRO A 7 28.50 43.25 -45.02
C PRO A 7 29.08 41.94 -45.61
N PRO A 8 30.25 41.47 -45.14
CA PRO A 8 30.84 40.22 -45.61
C PRO A 8 29.98 39.01 -45.19
N ALA A 9 29.89 38.04 -46.11
CA ALA A 9 29.26 36.75 -45.89
C ALA A 9 29.94 36.01 -44.72
N ILE A 10 29.13 35.52 -43.78
CA ILE A 10 29.59 34.64 -42.71
C ILE A 10 29.61 33.23 -43.29
N ASP A 11 30.80 32.63 -43.34
CA ASP A 11 31.00 31.24 -43.71
C ASP A 11 30.21 30.31 -42.76
N ILE A 12 29.39 29.47 -43.38
CA ILE A 12 28.69 28.36 -42.71
C ILE A 12 29.72 27.26 -42.50
N GLU A 13 30.43 27.29 -41.38
CA GLU A 13 31.11 26.10 -40.87
C GLU A 13 30.11 25.28 -40.04
N SER A 14 29.71 24.16 -40.62
CA SER A 14 28.89 23.11 -40.01
C SER A 14 29.57 22.58 -38.74
N THR A 15 29.30 23.21 -37.60
CA THR A 15 29.64 22.65 -36.31
C THR A 15 28.57 21.60 -35.99
N ILE A 16 28.86 20.35 -36.34
CA ILE A 16 28.12 19.18 -35.86
C ILE A 16 28.23 19.20 -34.33
N GLN A 17 27.23 19.79 -33.67
CA GLN A 17 27.08 19.72 -32.24
C GLN A 17 26.88 18.25 -31.88
N LYS A 18 27.94 17.63 -31.34
CA LYS A 18 27.83 16.35 -30.63
C LYS A 18 26.74 16.53 -29.58
N PRO A 19 25.73 15.65 -29.49
CA PRO A 19 24.76 15.72 -28.41
C PRO A 19 25.52 15.55 -27.11
N THR A 20 25.59 16.63 -26.33
CA THR A 20 26.04 16.62 -24.95
C THR A 20 25.16 15.60 -24.24
N PHE A 21 25.79 14.55 -23.72
CA PHE A 21 25.14 13.56 -22.89
C PHE A 21 24.56 14.27 -21.66
N GLU A 22 23.28 14.63 -21.72
CA GLU A 22 22.51 15.03 -20.56
C GLU A 22 22.42 13.80 -19.65
N GLY A 23 23.22 13.85 -18.59
CA GLY A 23 23.32 12.78 -17.62
C GLY A 23 21.94 12.32 -17.18
N TYR A 24 21.80 11.01 -17.01
CA TYR A 24 20.61 10.35 -16.50
C TYR A 24 19.91 11.23 -15.47
N THR A 25 18.79 11.85 -15.86
CA THR A 25 17.79 12.32 -14.92
C THR A 25 17.35 11.06 -14.20
N ARG A 26 17.96 10.80 -13.04
CA ARG A 26 17.42 9.90 -12.04
C ARG A 26 16.05 10.48 -11.75
N GLN A 27 15.04 9.96 -12.44
CA GLN A 27 13.68 9.99 -11.93
C GLN A 27 13.84 9.48 -10.51
N THR A 28 13.73 10.40 -9.55
CA THR A 28 13.52 10.05 -8.16
C THR A 28 12.24 9.24 -8.18
N LYS A 29 12.37 7.92 -8.33
CA LYS A 29 11.35 6.98 -7.96
C LYS A 29 11.05 7.38 -6.53
N PHE A 30 9.91 8.03 -6.32
CA PHE A 30 9.32 8.10 -5.00
C PHE A 30 9.27 6.64 -4.57
N LYS A 31 10.21 6.24 -3.71
CA LYS A 31 10.12 4.97 -3.04
C LYS A 31 8.80 5.08 -2.31
N THR A 32 7.80 4.32 -2.75
CA THR A 32 6.66 3.97 -1.91
C THR A 32 7.24 3.68 -0.55
N LYS A 33 6.83 4.44 0.47
CA LYS A 33 7.26 4.14 1.84
C LYS A 33 6.95 2.67 2.06
N ASP A 34 7.99 1.88 2.27
CA ASP A 34 7.87 0.45 2.50
C ASP A 34 7.33 0.30 3.91
N PHE A 35 6.00 0.25 4.01
CA PHE A 35 5.26 0.00 5.23
C PHE A 35 5.08 -1.49 5.46
N SER A 36 5.92 -2.35 4.88
CA SER A 36 5.90 -3.75 5.22
C SER A 36 6.20 -3.91 6.73
N GLU A 37 5.14 -4.12 7.50
CA GLU A 37 5.20 -4.81 8.79
C GLU A 37 5.55 -6.29 8.57
N ALA A 38 6.34 -6.61 7.54
CA ALA A 38 6.67 -7.97 7.13
C ALA A 38 7.48 -8.64 8.24
N TRP A 39 6.74 -9.48 8.94
CA TRP A 39 7.10 -10.42 9.97
C TRP A 39 8.09 -11.45 9.44
N ASN A 40 9.36 -11.06 9.44
CA ASN A 40 10.46 -11.91 9.85
C ASN A 40 11.47 -10.96 10.48
N LEU A 41 11.36 -10.76 11.79
CA LEU A 41 12.58 -10.46 12.54
C LEU A 41 13.55 -11.58 12.14
N PRO A 42 14.76 -11.30 11.64
CA PRO A 42 15.79 -12.32 11.55
C PRO A 42 15.72 -13.16 12.83
N SER A 43 15.58 -14.48 12.70
CA SER A 43 15.36 -15.39 13.84
C SER A 43 16.35 -15.12 14.99
N ALA A 44 17.54 -14.63 14.64
CA ALA A 44 18.55 -14.11 15.54
C ALA A 44 18.03 -13.06 16.55
N PHE A 45 17.22 -12.07 16.15
CA PHE A 45 16.72 -11.03 17.06
C PHE A 45 15.65 -11.54 18.03
N GLN A 46 14.94 -12.62 17.71
CA GLN A 46 14.00 -13.25 18.66
C GLN A 46 14.74 -14.03 19.75
N GLN A 47 15.92 -14.57 19.45
CA GLN A 47 16.73 -15.35 20.39
C GLN A 47 17.74 -14.51 21.17
N GLN A 48 18.35 -13.51 20.52
CA GLN A 48 19.42 -12.67 21.10
C GLN A 48 18.92 -11.30 21.57
N GLY A 49 17.70 -10.91 21.18
CA GLY A 49 17.18 -9.56 21.38
C GLY A 49 17.61 -8.57 20.31
N ALA A 50 17.04 -7.36 20.37
CA ALA A 50 17.39 -6.25 19.51
C ALA A 50 17.86 -5.07 20.36
N MET A 51 18.96 -4.42 19.94
CA MET A 51 19.43 -3.22 20.60
C MET A 51 18.56 -2.02 20.19
N PHE A 52 18.12 -1.22 21.17
CA PHE A 52 17.36 -0.01 20.91
C PHE A 52 18.27 1.12 20.42
N ILE A 53 18.12 1.47 19.15
CA ILE A 53 18.84 2.57 18.52
C ILE A 53 17.80 3.58 18.00
N ILE A 54 17.92 4.83 18.44
CA ILE A 54 17.05 5.90 17.91
C ILE A 54 17.42 6.13 16.44
N PRO A 55 16.44 6.11 15.51
CA PRO A 55 16.69 6.42 14.12
C PRO A 55 17.16 7.88 13.95
N THR A 56 18.04 8.12 12.98
CA THR A 56 18.47 9.48 12.61
C THR A 56 17.28 10.37 12.22
N GLN A 57 16.23 9.76 11.64
CA GLN A 57 14.94 10.39 11.44
C GLN A 57 14.06 10.23 12.69
N LEU A 58 14.08 11.24 13.56
CA LEU A 58 13.37 11.25 14.85
C LEU A 58 11.85 10.99 14.73
N GLY A 59 11.23 11.34 13.60
CA GLY A 59 9.81 11.07 13.35
C GLY A 59 9.43 9.57 13.33
N MET A 60 10.41 8.66 13.24
CA MET A 60 10.18 7.21 13.33
C MET A 60 10.35 6.66 14.75
N PHE A 61 10.63 7.51 15.75
CA PHE A 61 10.92 7.07 17.11
C PHE A 61 9.84 6.15 17.67
N ASP A 62 8.57 6.56 17.60
CA ASP A 62 7.47 5.79 18.16
C ASP A 62 7.33 4.42 17.50
N GLU A 63 7.52 4.31 16.19
CA GLU A 63 7.46 3.03 15.46
C GLU A 63 8.61 2.10 15.82
N VAL A 64 9.84 2.65 15.89
CA VAL A 64 11.03 1.90 16.28
C VAL A 64 10.94 1.46 17.74
N PHE A 65 10.45 2.33 18.64
CA PHE A 65 10.26 2.00 20.04
C PHE A 65 9.21 0.91 20.21
N MET A 66 8.04 1.03 19.59
CA MET A 66 6.99 -0.02 19.66
C MET A 66 7.49 -1.37 19.13
N ARG A 67 8.30 -1.36 18.06
CA ARG A 67 8.90 -2.58 17.51
C ARG A 67 9.89 -3.19 18.50
N TRP A 68 10.80 -2.40 19.04
CA TRP A 68 11.76 -2.85 20.05
C TRP A 68 11.05 -3.35 21.33
N GLU A 69 10.03 -2.63 21.78
CA GLU A 69 9.20 -2.98 22.94
C GLU A 69 8.59 -4.38 22.80
N SER A 70 8.04 -4.70 21.64
CA SER A 70 7.48 -6.02 21.34
C SER A 70 8.53 -7.14 21.37
N ILE A 71 9.70 -6.90 20.77
CA ILE A 71 10.83 -7.86 20.77
C ILE A 71 11.28 -8.13 22.20
N THR A 72 11.51 -7.06 22.97
CA THR A 72 11.99 -7.14 24.36
C THR A 72 10.98 -7.83 25.26
N LYS A 73 9.68 -7.55 25.12
CA LYS A 73 8.63 -8.26 25.87
C LYS A 73 8.66 -9.76 25.65
N ASN A 74 8.73 -10.20 24.39
CA ASN A 74 8.79 -11.61 24.06
C ASN A 74 10.06 -12.26 24.62
N LEU A 75 11.21 -11.61 24.45
CA LEU A 75 12.49 -12.12 24.95
C LEU A 75 12.51 -12.24 26.48
N VAL A 76 12.12 -11.19 27.19
CA VAL A 76 12.08 -11.19 28.66
C VAL A 76 11.12 -12.25 29.20
N SER A 77 9.98 -12.46 28.51
CA SER A 77 9.04 -13.52 28.87
C SER A 77 9.64 -14.92 28.71
N LEU A 78 10.51 -15.15 27.72
CA LEU A 78 11.19 -16.44 27.51
C LEU A 78 12.27 -16.71 28.55
N GLN A 79 12.94 -15.67 29.06
CA GLN A 79 14.00 -15.81 30.06
C GLN A 79 13.48 -16.20 31.45
N GLY A 80 12.21 -15.89 31.77
CA GLY A 80 11.60 -16.33 33.03
C GLY A 80 12.24 -15.75 34.29
N PHE A 81 12.68 -14.48 34.25
CA PHE A 81 13.37 -13.83 35.38
C PHE A 81 12.58 -13.86 36.69
N THR A 82 13.22 -14.38 37.74
CA THR A 82 12.71 -14.40 39.12
C THR A 82 13.24 -13.25 39.97
N ASP A 83 14.35 -12.62 39.56
CA ASP A 83 14.91 -11.45 40.22
C ASP A 83 14.57 -10.17 39.44
N SER A 84 14.01 -9.20 40.15
CA SER A 84 13.66 -7.87 39.66
C SER A 84 14.88 -7.13 39.12
N GLN A 85 16.02 -7.23 39.80
CA GLN A 85 17.21 -6.49 39.43
C GLN A 85 17.86 -7.06 38.17
N ALA A 86 18.04 -8.38 38.09
CA ALA A 86 18.52 -9.06 36.89
C ALA A 86 17.64 -8.75 35.66
N LYS A 87 16.32 -8.71 35.84
CA LYS A 87 15.37 -8.33 34.77
C LYS A 87 15.60 -6.90 34.28
N MET A 88 15.81 -5.96 35.22
CA MET A 88 16.08 -4.55 34.90
C MET A 88 17.40 -4.39 34.15
N GLU A 89 18.48 -4.99 34.65
CA GLU A 89 19.81 -4.93 34.04
C GLU A 89 19.81 -5.56 32.65
N PHE A 90 19.08 -6.66 32.47
CA PHE A 90 18.90 -7.28 31.16
C PHE A 90 18.26 -6.32 30.15
N ILE A 91 17.16 -5.66 30.53
CA ILE A 91 16.48 -4.68 29.64
C ILE A 91 17.37 -3.45 29.40
N GLU A 92 18.10 -2.97 30.41
CA GLU A 92 19.07 -1.89 30.28
C GLU A 92 20.17 -2.24 29.25
N ASN A 93 20.64 -3.50 29.23
CA ASN A 93 21.64 -3.95 28.26
C ASN A 93 21.11 -4.07 26.82
N LEU A 94 19.79 -4.06 26.63
CA LEU A 94 19.18 -3.94 25.31
C LEU A 94 19.07 -2.49 24.83
N LEU A 95 19.44 -1.50 25.65
CA LEU A 95 19.52 -0.10 25.23
C LEU A 95 20.83 0.16 24.49
N GLY A 96 20.76 0.91 23.38
CA GLY A 96 21.95 1.46 22.75
C GLY A 96 22.70 2.41 23.68
N GLU A 97 24.00 2.60 23.42
CA GLU A 97 24.96 3.30 24.30
C GLU A 97 24.44 4.63 24.85
N SER A 98 24.01 5.55 23.97
CA SER A 98 23.51 6.86 24.39
C SER A 98 22.22 6.80 25.24
N LYS A 99 21.46 5.70 25.15
CA LYS A 99 20.14 5.54 25.80
C LYS A 99 20.31 4.86 27.14
N LYS A 100 21.27 3.93 27.20
CA LYS A 100 21.81 3.42 28.46
C LYS A 100 22.39 4.56 29.30
N LEU A 101 23.16 5.47 28.72
CA LEU A 101 23.66 6.66 29.44
C LEU A 101 22.52 7.52 30.01
N ALA A 102 21.50 7.82 29.20
CA ALA A 102 20.34 8.59 29.65
C ALA A 102 19.56 7.87 30.78
N TRP A 103 19.39 6.55 30.67
CA TRP A 103 18.78 5.73 31.73
C TRP A 103 19.59 5.77 33.03
N ILE A 104 20.92 5.62 32.94
CA ILE A 104 21.83 5.70 34.09
C ILE A 104 21.73 7.09 34.74
N GLN A 105 21.72 8.17 33.95
CA GLN A 105 21.55 9.52 34.48
C GLN A 105 20.21 9.69 35.20
N TRP A 106 19.12 9.16 34.63
CA TRP A 106 17.81 9.22 35.26
C TRP A 106 17.77 8.48 36.61
N ARG A 107 18.25 7.22 36.69
CA ARG A 107 18.22 6.48 37.97
C ARG A 107 19.10 7.11 39.06
N MET A 108 20.17 7.80 38.66
CA MET A 108 21.05 8.53 39.59
C MET A 108 20.39 9.82 40.11
N ALA A 109 19.60 10.48 39.27
CA ALA A 109 18.87 11.70 39.63
C ALA A 109 17.58 11.39 40.43
N TYR A 110 16.93 10.25 40.18
CA TYR A 110 15.65 9.84 40.76
C TYR A 110 15.73 8.47 41.43
N PRO A 111 16.53 8.31 42.51
CA PRO A 111 16.76 7.01 43.15
C PRO A 111 15.48 6.40 43.74
N ASP A 112 14.62 7.22 44.35
CA ASP A 112 13.36 6.74 44.95
C ASP A 112 12.38 6.20 43.90
N GLU A 113 12.27 6.88 42.75
CA GLU A 113 11.45 6.44 41.62
C GLU A 113 11.98 5.13 41.04
N TYR A 114 13.30 4.98 40.96
CA TYR A 114 13.94 3.74 40.49
C TYR A 114 13.68 2.56 41.44
N GLN A 115 13.76 2.78 42.76
CA GLN A 115 13.43 1.75 43.76
C GLN A 115 11.95 1.35 43.69
N LEU A 116 11.05 2.33 43.56
CA LEU A 116 9.63 2.06 43.37
C LEU A 116 9.37 1.27 42.08
N LEU A 117 10.08 1.60 41.00
CA LEU A 117 9.97 0.85 39.75
C LEU A 117 10.39 -0.61 39.97
N LEU A 118 11.57 -0.85 40.56
CA LEU A 118 12.09 -2.19 40.87
C LEU A 118 11.09 -3.02 41.68
N ALA A 119 10.53 -2.45 42.75
CA ALA A 119 9.53 -3.13 43.58
C ALA A 119 8.26 -3.54 42.81
N ASN A 120 7.97 -2.87 41.69
CA ASN A 120 6.83 -3.18 40.82
C ASN A 120 7.18 -4.10 39.63
N THR A 121 8.44 -4.55 39.50
CA THR A 121 8.89 -5.39 38.36
C THR A 121 8.67 -6.90 38.54
N ASP A 122 8.38 -7.37 39.74
CA ASP A 122 8.03 -8.79 40.00
C ASP A 122 6.58 -9.14 39.67
N ARG A 123 5.70 -8.14 39.55
CA ARG A 123 4.27 -8.38 39.24
C ARG A 123 4.09 -8.80 37.78
N ALA A 124 2.92 -9.36 37.45
CA ALA A 124 2.56 -9.81 36.09
C ALA A 124 2.71 -8.75 34.98
N ARG A 125 2.78 -7.45 35.34
CA ARG A 125 3.01 -6.33 34.42
C ARG A 125 4.39 -5.68 34.55
N GLY A 126 5.34 -6.34 35.23
CA GLY A 126 6.64 -5.76 35.56
C GLY A 126 7.45 -5.32 34.35
N THR A 127 7.54 -6.16 33.32
CA THR A 127 8.19 -5.81 32.05
C THR A 127 7.52 -4.61 31.38
N GLN A 128 6.18 -4.52 31.44
CA GLN A 128 5.46 -3.36 30.92
C GLN A 128 5.85 -2.10 31.69
N ASN A 129 5.91 -2.14 33.01
CA ASN A 129 6.24 -0.97 33.83
C ASN A 129 7.63 -0.40 33.51
N ILE A 130 8.63 -1.26 33.29
CA ILE A 130 9.98 -0.84 32.89
C ILE A 130 9.95 -0.13 31.53
N LEU A 131 9.29 -0.75 30.55
CA LEU A 131 9.17 -0.21 29.20
C LEU A 131 8.37 1.10 29.18
N SER A 132 7.36 1.20 30.04
CA SER A 132 6.60 2.42 30.29
C SER A 132 7.48 3.55 30.80
N GLN A 133 8.30 3.28 31.81
CA GLN A 133 9.21 4.29 32.36
C GLN A 133 10.26 4.72 31.33
N LEU A 134 10.81 3.79 30.55
CA LEU A 134 11.72 4.13 29.45
C LEU A 134 11.07 5.05 28.42
N ARG A 135 9.80 4.83 28.09
CA ARG A 135 9.03 5.69 27.20
C ARG A 135 8.82 7.08 27.80
N THR A 136 8.50 7.16 29.09
CA THR A 136 8.38 8.43 29.81
C THR A 136 9.70 9.20 29.81
N ILE A 137 10.84 8.54 30.08
CA ILE A 137 12.15 9.20 30.11
C ILE A 137 12.51 9.78 28.74
N PHE A 138 12.23 9.07 27.64
CA PHE A 138 12.67 9.51 26.32
C PHE A 138 11.72 10.49 25.63
N ILE A 139 10.41 10.39 25.86
CA ILE A 139 9.41 11.20 25.13
C ILE A 139 8.30 11.76 26.02
N LEU A 140 8.40 11.63 27.35
CA LEU A 140 7.42 12.12 28.32
C LEU A 140 5.99 11.62 28.08
N LYS A 141 5.84 10.44 27.46
CA LYS A 141 4.53 9.81 27.22
C LYS A 141 4.28 8.69 28.23
N ASP A 142 3.27 8.85 29.08
CA ASP A 142 2.74 7.79 29.94
C ASP A 142 1.90 6.80 29.10
N PRO A 143 2.20 5.48 29.13
CA PRO A 143 1.41 4.48 28.42
C PRO A 143 -0.01 4.27 28.97
N PHE A 144 -0.31 4.64 30.22
CA PHE A 144 -1.69 4.66 30.73
C PHE A 144 -2.47 5.88 30.24
N GLN A 145 -1.78 6.98 29.95
CA GLN A 145 -2.33 8.10 29.17
C GLN A 145 -2.16 7.91 27.66
N GLY A 146 -2.07 6.65 27.23
CA GLY A 146 -1.90 6.21 25.86
C GLY A 146 -2.26 7.27 24.83
N SER A 147 -1.24 7.75 24.15
CA SER A 147 -1.35 8.16 22.76
C SER A 147 -2.13 9.42 22.41
N THR A 148 -2.50 10.36 23.30
CA THR A 148 -3.30 11.53 22.86
C THR A 148 -2.70 12.24 21.64
N GLY A 149 -1.40 12.56 21.65
CA GLY A 149 -0.73 13.18 20.49
C GLY A 149 -0.65 12.29 19.25
N MET A 150 -0.29 11.01 19.38
CA MET A 150 -0.19 10.08 18.24
C MET A 150 -1.57 9.74 17.67
N GLN A 151 -2.58 9.56 18.53
CA GLN A 151 -3.97 9.33 18.15
C GLN A 151 -4.55 10.56 17.46
N GLU A 152 -4.26 11.76 17.98
CA GLU A 152 -4.74 13.01 17.38
C GLU A 152 -4.08 13.26 16.02
N GLU A 153 -2.78 13.02 15.90
CA GLU A 153 -2.08 13.08 14.60
C GLU A 153 -2.63 12.02 13.63
N ALA A 154 -2.77 10.77 14.07
CA ALA A 154 -3.36 9.71 13.25
C ALA A 154 -4.80 10.05 12.83
N TYR A 155 -5.57 10.72 13.69
CA TYR A 155 -6.90 11.18 13.36
C TYR A 155 -6.87 12.28 12.30
N LYS A 156 -6.01 13.30 12.45
CA LYS A 156 -5.83 14.37 11.45
C LYS A 156 -5.40 13.80 10.09
N ASP A 157 -4.50 12.82 10.09
CA ASP A 157 -4.05 12.15 8.88
C ASP A 157 -5.15 11.29 8.25
N LEU A 158 -5.95 10.60 9.05
CA LEU A 158 -7.10 9.83 8.56
C LEU A 158 -8.16 10.75 7.96
N GLU A 159 -8.40 11.92 8.55
CA GLU A 159 -9.32 12.92 7.99
C GLU A 159 -8.85 13.44 6.63
N ARG A 160 -7.54 13.60 6.43
CA ARG A 160 -6.95 14.00 5.14
C ARG A 160 -6.91 12.87 4.12
N LEU A 161 -6.86 11.62 4.57
CA LEU A 161 -6.78 10.46 3.69
C LEU A 161 -8.08 10.30 2.89
N SER A 162 -8.00 10.31 1.56
CA SER A 162 -9.08 9.93 0.65
C SER A 162 -8.51 9.25 -0.59
N CYS A 163 -9.28 8.33 -1.17
CA CYS A 163 -8.92 7.63 -2.41
C CYS A 163 -9.71 8.23 -3.58
N ASN A 164 -9.10 9.19 -4.28
CA ASN A 164 -9.71 9.79 -5.47
C ASN A 164 -9.47 8.97 -6.74
N ASN A 165 -8.49 8.06 -6.75
CA ASN A 165 -8.08 7.30 -7.92
C ASN A 165 -7.97 5.81 -7.59
N LEU A 166 -8.71 4.99 -8.33
CA LEU A 166 -8.75 3.52 -8.21
C LEU A 166 -7.36 2.88 -8.27
N LYS A 167 -6.39 3.49 -8.97
CA LYS A 167 -5.01 2.99 -9.04
C LYS A 167 -4.35 2.87 -7.66
N HIS A 168 -4.76 3.67 -6.69
CA HIS A 168 -4.18 3.72 -5.35
C HIS A 168 -5.06 3.05 -4.29
N ILE A 169 -6.11 2.33 -4.67
CA ILE A 169 -7.08 1.76 -3.72
C ILE A 169 -6.44 0.82 -2.71
N ILE A 170 -5.50 -0.03 -3.13
CA ILE A 170 -4.82 -0.96 -2.22
C ILE A 170 -3.92 -0.22 -1.23
N GLN A 171 -3.21 0.81 -1.70
CA GLN A 171 -2.39 1.65 -0.84
C GLN A 171 -3.26 2.40 0.18
N PHE A 172 -4.36 2.99 -0.28
CA PHE A 172 -5.35 3.63 0.58
C PHE A 172 -5.88 2.68 1.65
N LEU A 173 -6.27 1.45 1.29
CA LEU A 173 -6.77 0.46 2.23
C LEU A 173 -5.74 0.12 3.32
N ASN A 174 -4.46 -0.04 2.95
CA ASN A 174 -3.38 -0.29 3.90
C ASN A 174 -3.13 0.93 4.82
N ASP A 175 -3.08 2.14 4.25
CA ASP A 175 -2.90 3.37 5.01
C ASP A 175 -4.07 3.63 5.96
N TYR A 176 -5.30 3.37 5.52
CA TYR A 176 -6.50 3.48 6.33
C TYR A 176 -6.46 2.50 7.51
N MET A 177 -6.10 1.24 7.26
CA MET A 177 -5.97 0.22 8.31
C MET A 177 -4.95 0.65 9.37
N ARG A 178 -3.78 1.13 8.92
CA ARG A 178 -2.70 1.58 9.79
C ARG A 178 -3.12 2.78 10.65
N LEU A 179 -3.68 3.82 10.03
CA LEU A 179 -4.10 5.04 10.74
C LEU A 179 -5.24 4.73 11.72
N ALA A 180 -6.25 3.97 11.30
CA ALA A 180 -7.37 3.58 12.16
C ALA A 180 -6.89 2.78 13.39
N SER A 181 -5.86 1.94 13.24
CA SER A 181 -5.28 1.17 14.35
C SER A 181 -4.52 2.05 15.34
N LYS A 182 -3.80 3.08 14.86
CA LYS A 182 -3.08 4.04 15.71
C LYS A 182 -4.01 4.95 16.54
N MET A 183 -5.23 5.18 16.08
CA MET A 183 -6.20 6.06 16.74
C MET A 183 -6.82 5.50 18.03
N GLY A 184 -6.63 4.21 18.35
CA GLY A 184 -7.10 3.61 19.61
C GLY A 184 -8.63 3.53 19.77
N ARG A 185 -9.41 3.97 18.77
CA ARG A 185 -10.89 4.02 18.81
C ARG A 185 -11.57 3.17 17.73
N LEU A 186 -10.85 2.18 17.21
CA LEU A 186 -11.28 1.32 16.10
C LEU A 186 -12.58 0.54 16.39
N PHE A 187 -12.85 0.29 17.67
CA PHE A 187 -14.03 -0.45 18.14
C PHE A 187 -15.03 0.40 18.94
N THR A 188 -14.80 1.71 19.06
CA THR A 188 -15.60 2.58 19.93
C THR A 188 -16.90 3.02 19.26
N SER A 189 -16.86 3.29 17.95
CA SER A 189 -18.01 3.79 17.20
C SER A 189 -18.01 3.25 15.76
N PRO A 190 -19.16 3.22 15.08
CA PRO A 190 -19.23 2.85 13.66
C PRO A 190 -18.62 3.92 12.73
N GLU A 191 -18.26 5.10 13.25
CA GLU A 191 -17.78 6.24 12.47
C GLU A 191 -16.63 5.87 11.51
N LEU A 192 -15.60 5.19 12.00
CA LEU A 192 -14.46 4.78 11.17
C LEU A 192 -14.85 3.69 10.16
N SER A 193 -15.84 2.88 10.49
CA SER A 193 -16.33 1.84 9.58
C SER A 193 -17.12 2.44 8.42
N GLU A 194 -17.90 3.50 8.67
CA GLU A 194 -18.63 4.25 7.64
C GLU A 194 -17.73 5.19 6.84
N LYS A 195 -16.77 5.86 7.50
CA LYS A 195 -15.81 6.75 6.85
C LYS A 195 -14.93 6.03 5.83
N LEU A 196 -14.70 4.72 5.99
CA LEU A 196 -13.99 3.93 4.99
C LEU A 196 -14.68 4.04 3.63
N TRP A 197 -16.01 3.89 3.60
CA TRP A 197 -16.80 3.92 2.37
C TRP A 197 -16.84 5.31 1.75
N SER A 198 -17.05 6.35 2.55
CA SER A 198 -17.09 7.73 2.05
C SER A 198 -15.74 8.23 1.53
N LYS A 199 -14.63 7.64 2.01
CA LYS A 199 -13.27 7.95 1.54
C LYS A 199 -12.82 7.10 0.35
N THR A 200 -13.61 6.13 -0.08
CA THR A 200 -13.41 5.41 -1.35
C THR A 200 -14.16 6.08 -2.50
N PRO A 201 -13.77 5.85 -3.78
CA PRO A 201 -14.52 6.37 -4.92
C PRO A 201 -15.99 5.95 -4.85
N GLU A 202 -16.92 6.90 -5.03
CA GLU A 202 -18.35 6.76 -4.70
C GLU A 202 -18.98 5.47 -5.26
N GLU A 203 -18.84 5.22 -6.55
CA GLU A 203 -19.41 4.02 -7.18
C GLU A 203 -18.84 2.71 -6.62
N LEU A 204 -17.52 2.68 -6.36
CA LEU A 204 -16.87 1.49 -5.83
C LEU A 204 -17.24 1.28 -4.36
N GLY A 205 -17.18 2.35 -3.56
CA GLY A 205 -17.50 2.33 -2.14
C GLY A 205 -18.91 1.82 -1.88
N LYS A 206 -19.89 2.28 -2.69
CA LYS A 206 -21.27 1.80 -2.61
C LYS A 206 -21.39 0.31 -2.92
N ARG A 207 -20.83 -0.16 -4.05
CA ARG A 207 -20.90 -1.58 -4.44
C ARG A 207 -20.28 -2.51 -3.39
N ILE A 208 -19.11 -2.14 -2.87
CA ILE A 208 -18.44 -2.93 -1.83
C ILE A 208 -19.24 -2.90 -0.53
N LYS A 209 -19.78 -1.74 -0.13
CA LYS A 209 -20.62 -1.59 1.06
C LYS A 209 -21.85 -2.51 0.98
N ASP A 210 -22.60 -2.44 -0.12
CA ASP A 210 -23.79 -3.27 -0.33
C ASP A 210 -23.45 -4.77 -0.27
N ALA A 211 -22.34 -5.17 -0.91
CA ALA A 211 -21.86 -6.55 -0.88
C ALA A 211 -21.41 -6.98 0.53
N PHE A 212 -20.79 -6.09 1.30
CA PHE A 212 -20.35 -6.35 2.68
C PHE A 212 -21.56 -6.53 3.60
N GLU A 213 -22.53 -5.61 3.55
CA GLU A 213 -23.72 -5.63 4.39
C GLU A 213 -24.61 -6.84 4.10
N SER A 214 -24.70 -7.25 2.84
CA SER A 214 -25.40 -8.48 2.44
C SER A 214 -24.78 -9.73 3.06
N LYS A 215 -23.44 -9.79 3.11
CA LYS A 215 -22.68 -10.92 3.66
C LYS A 215 -22.61 -10.93 5.18
N TYR A 216 -22.46 -9.76 5.80
CA TYR A 216 -22.23 -9.57 7.24
C TYR A 216 -23.36 -8.75 7.87
N LYS A 217 -24.60 -9.25 7.78
CA LYS A 217 -25.78 -8.57 8.30
C LYS A 217 -25.65 -8.25 9.79
N GLY A 218 -25.95 -7.00 10.17
CA GLY A 218 -25.91 -6.53 11.56
C GLY A 218 -24.52 -6.09 12.06
N ASN A 219 -23.45 -6.26 11.27
CA ASN A 219 -22.12 -5.82 11.68
C ASN A 219 -21.89 -4.32 11.40
N THR A 220 -21.93 -3.48 12.44
CA THR A 220 -21.77 -2.01 12.31
C THR A 220 -20.35 -1.53 12.60
N ILE A 221 -19.58 -2.26 13.40
CA ILE A 221 -18.22 -1.87 13.83
C ILE A 221 -17.22 -2.91 13.33
N GLY A 222 -16.16 -2.45 12.67
CA GLY A 222 -15.03 -3.29 12.28
C GLY A 222 -14.39 -2.81 11.00
N VAL A 223 -13.34 -1.99 11.13
CA VAL A 223 -12.58 -1.45 10.00
C VAL A 223 -11.77 -2.54 9.29
N ILE A 224 -11.05 -3.37 10.05
CA ILE A 224 -10.16 -4.41 9.48
C ILE A 224 -10.95 -5.44 8.65
N PRO A 225 -12.08 -6.01 9.12
CA PRO A 225 -12.89 -6.92 8.31
C PRO A 225 -13.39 -6.29 7.01
N ARG A 226 -13.77 -5.01 7.04
CA ARG A 226 -14.21 -4.27 5.85
C ARG A 226 -13.08 -4.10 4.85
N ILE A 227 -11.89 -3.75 5.30
CA ILE A 227 -10.70 -3.61 4.44
C ILE A 227 -10.33 -4.94 3.78
N LEU A 228 -10.29 -6.03 4.56
CA LEU A 228 -10.00 -7.36 4.03
C LEU A 228 -11.07 -7.83 3.04
N PHE A 229 -12.34 -7.49 3.30
CA PHE A 229 -13.41 -7.76 2.37
C PHE A 229 -13.25 -6.95 1.08
N SER A 230 -12.99 -5.65 1.16
CA SER A 230 -12.72 -4.78 0.00
C SER A 230 -11.58 -5.33 -0.86
N TYR A 231 -10.50 -5.79 -0.23
CA TYR A 231 -9.39 -6.43 -0.93
C TYR A 231 -9.85 -7.68 -1.70
N LYS A 232 -10.57 -8.60 -1.03
CA LYS A 232 -11.07 -9.83 -1.66
C LYS A 232 -12.11 -9.55 -2.75
N TYR A 233 -12.94 -8.53 -2.57
CA TYR A 233 -13.89 -8.07 -3.58
C TYR A 233 -13.15 -7.62 -4.85
N LEU A 234 -12.14 -6.77 -4.70
CA LEU A 234 -11.32 -6.30 -5.82
C LEU A 234 -10.53 -7.44 -6.47
N GLU A 235 -10.03 -8.39 -5.68
CA GLU A 235 -9.35 -9.58 -6.19
C GLU A 235 -10.28 -10.41 -7.10
N ALA A 236 -11.55 -10.58 -6.73
CA ALA A 236 -12.54 -11.26 -7.56
C ALA A 236 -12.82 -10.50 -8.87
N GLU A 237 -12.98 -9.18 -8.82
CA GLU A 237 -13.15 -8.34 -10.02
C GLU A 237 -11.93 -8.42 -10.95
N CYS A 238 -10.72 -8.51 -10.40
CA CYS A 238 -9.51 -8.72 -11.19
C CYS A 238 -9.50 -10.08 -11.90
N LYS A 239 -9.96 -11.15 -11.23
CA LYS A 239 -10.08 -12.49 -11.83
C LYS A 239 -11.11 -12.49 -12.96
N ASP A 240 -12.27 -11.89 -12.75
CA ASP A 240 -13.32 -11.75 -13.77
C ASP A 240 -12.84 -10.92 -14.97
N ALA A 241 -12.10 -9.84 -14.73
CA ALA A 241 -11.53 -9.03 -15.79
C ALA A 241 -10.46 -9.80 -16.58
N ALA A 242 -9.63 -10.61 -15.92
CA ALA A 242 -8.66 -11.49 -16.60
C ALA A 242 -9.37 -12.54 -17.46
N PHE A 243 -10.41 -13.18 -16.92
CA PHE A 243 -11.25 -14.13 -17.66
C PHE A 243 -11.89 -13.49 -18.89
N LYS A 244 -12.52 -12.31 -18.76
CA LYS A 244 -13.10 -11.56 -19.88
C LYS A 244 -12.07 -11.18 -20.95
N ARG A 245 -10.82 -10.89 -20.57
CA ARG A 245 -9.72 -10.64 -21.52
C ARG A 245 -9.32 -11.92 -22.25
N ALA A 246 -9.25 -13.06 -21.55
CA ALA A 246 -8.98 -14.36 -22.18
C ALA A 246 -10.08 -14.74 -23.18
N LEU A 247 -11.35 -14.45 -22.86
CA LEU A 247 -12.47 -14.66 -23.78
C LEU A 247 -12.37 -13.83 -25.05
N LYS A 248 -11.65 -12.70 -25.07
CA LYS A 248 -11.52 -11.81 -26.24
C LYS A 248 -10.84 -12.49 -27.44
N ASP A 249 -10.07 -13.55 -27.21
CA ASP A 249 -9.46 -14.33 -28.28
C ASP A 249 -10.50 -15.07 -29.15
N LEU A 250 -11.75 -15.22 -28.65
CA LEU A 250 -13.02 -15.58 -29.33
C LEU A 250 -12.96 -16.65 -30.45
N SER A 251 -11.88 -17.41 -30.57
CA SER A 251 -11.67 -18.39 -31.64
C SER A 251 -12.75 -19.47 -31.61
N PHE A 252 -13.14 -19.90 -30.42
CA PHE A 252 -14.25 -20.83 -30.20
C PHE A 252 -15.64 -20.22 -30.47
N CYS A 253 -15.82 -18.89 -30.43
CA CYS A 253 -17.12 -18.27 -30.75
C CYS A 253 -17.49 -18.42 -32.22
N SER A 254 -16.53 -18.73 -33.10
CA SER A 254 -16.79 -19.12 -34.49
C SER A 254 -17.50 -20.48 -34.61
N GLU A 255 -17.38 -21.33 -33.60
CA GLU A 255 -18.00 -22.67 -33.54
C GLU A 255 -19.37 -22.67 -32.86
N ILE A 256 -19.74 -21.56 -32.20
CA ILE A 256 -21.04 -21.40 -31.55
C ILE A 256 -22.01 -20.76 -32.56
N PRO A 257 -23.02 -21.48 -33.07
CA PRO A 257 -24.00 -20.90 -33.97
C PRO A 257 -24.85 -19.88 -33.22
N ILE A 258 -24.54 -18.59 -33.38
CA ILE A 258 -25.34 -17.49 -32.83
C ILE A 258 -26.52 -17.23 -33.80
N PRO A 259 -27.78 -17.50 -33.41
CA PRO A 259 -28.93 -17.24 -34.27
C PRO A 259 -28.99 -15.76 -34.68
N ARG A 260 -29.15 -15.50 -35.99
CA ARG A 260 -29.21 -14.17 -36.63
C ARG A 260 -27.91 -13.34 -36.70
N TYR A 261 -26.77 -13.83 -36.20
CA TYR A 261 -25.51 -13.06 -36.28
C TYR A 261 -24.76 -13.27 -37.60
N TYR A 262 -24.75 -14.50 -38.12
CA TYR A 262 -24.13 -14.84 -39.39
C TYR A 262 -25.16 -14.82 -40.52
N ASN A 263 -25.53 -13.63 -40.99
CA ASN A 263 -26.20 -13.49 -42.29
C ASN A 263 -25.19 -13.83 -43.39
N LYS A 264 -25.02 -15.12 -43.70
CA LYS A 264 -24.35 -15.51 -44.94
C LYS A 264 -25.17 -14.92 -46.08
N PRO A 265 -24.57 -14.13 -47.01
CA PRO A 265 -25.31 -13.67 -48.19
C PRO A 265 -25.79 -14.91 -48.94
N GLU A 266 -27.10 -15.03 -49.10
CA GLU A 266 -27.72 -16.05 -49.95
C GLU A 266 -27.02 -16.03 -51.31
N ARG A 267 -26.43 -17.15 -51.71
CA ARG A 267 -25.87 -17.28 -53.06
C ARG A 267 -27.02 -17.09 -54.04
N LYS A 268 -27.07 -15.92 -54.70
CA LYS A 268 -27.94 -15.66 -55.84
C LYS A 268 -27.66 -16.74 -56.89
N TYR A 269 -28.60 -17.67 -57.04
CA TYR A 269 -28.63 -18.58 -58.18
C TYR A 269 -28.71 -17.72 -59.45
N GLY A 270 -27.64 -17.72 -60.24
CA GLY A 270 -27.55 -16.97 -61.48
C GLY A 270 -28.62 -17.43 -62.45
N VAL A 271 -29.51 -16.51 -62.83
CA VAL A 271 -30.46 -16.69 -63.93
C VAL A 271 -29.66 -16.95 -65.21
N ARG A 272 -29.78 -18.15 -65.79
CA ARG A 272 -29.22 -18.45 -67.11
C ARG A 272 -29.92 -17.58 -68.15
N ARG A 273 -29.21 -16.63 -68.76
CA ARG A 273 -29.66 -15.98 -70.00
C ARG A 273 -29.38 -16.94 -71.16
N SER A 274 -30.43 -17.43 -71.82
CA SER A 274 -30.31 -18.13 -73.09
C SER A 274 -30.01 -17.13 -74.20
N THR A 275 -28.84 -17.21 -74.82
CA THR A 275 -28.52 -16.51 -76.07
C THR A 275 -28.20 -17.52 -77.15
N THR A 276 -29.15 -17.79 -78.03
CA THR A 276 -28.87 -18.09 -79.45
C THR A 276 -30.15 -18.02 -80.27
N TYR A 277 -30.31 -16.93 -81.02
CA TYR A 277 -31.15 -16.86 -82.21
C TYR A 277 -30.25 -17.22 -83.41
N LYS A 278 -30.56 -18.31 -84.12
CA LYS A 278 -29.89 -18.66 -85.39
C LYS A 278 -30.69 -18.04 -86.54
N ALA A 279 -30.14 -17.02 -87.18
CA ALA A 279 -30.58 -16.58 -88.50
C ALA A 279 -29.99 -17.54 -89.56
N SER A 280 -30.82 -18.08 -90.44
CA SER A 280 -30.39 -18.85 -91.62
C SER A 280 -29.82 -17.92 -92.70
N PRO A 281 -28.65 -18.22 -93.29
CA PRO A 281 -28.20 -17.56 -94.51
C PRO A 281 -28.86 -18.22 -95.73
N THR A 282 -29.55 -17.42 -96.52
CA THR A 282 -29.98 -17.73 -97.88
C THR A 282 -28.75 -17.87 -98.78
N HIS A 283 -28.54 -19.04 -99.38
CA HIS A 283 -27.71 -19.20 -100.57
C HIS A 283 -28.55 -19.72 -101.73
N HIS A 284 -28.51 -18.94 -102.81
CA HIS A 284 -29.10 -19.21 -104.11
C HIS A 284 -28.47 -20.44 -104.79
N MET A 285 -29.32 -21.10 -105.58
CA MET A 285 -29.07 -22.15 -106.56
C MET A 285 -27.85 -21.95 -107.46
N GLN A 286 -27.25 -23.07 -107.91
CA GLN A 286 -26.94 -23.34 -109.32
C GLN A 286 -26.45 -24.79 -109.52
N GLY A 287 -26.93 -25.45 -110.57
CA GLY A 287 -26.33 -26.65 -111.19
C GLY A 287 -27.17 -27.90 -111.09
#